data_AF-W6Z669-F1
#
_entry.id   AF-W6Z669-F1
#
_cell.length_a   1.000
_cell.length_b   1.000
_cell.length_c   1.000
_cell.angle_alpha   90.00
_cell.angle_beta   90.00
_cell.angle_gamma   90.00
#
_symmetry.space_group_name_H-M   'P 1'
#
loop_
_entity.id
_entity.type
_entity.pdbx_description
1 polymer ?
#
loop_
_entity_poly.entity_id
_entity_poly.type
_entity_poly.pdbx_seq_one_letter_code
_entity_poly.pdbx_strand_id
1 'polypeptide(L)'
;MSSPRLRATSRLNQVSSHLDPKPFFALNTPFATERTTRLEDEHGNRIISNKPEAKAPVEPVNPQVKETKEATPEPPKNMSSQPAHPALLIPGPIEFDDAVLNSMSHYSESHVGQPFVNTFSEVLGNLRKLFVSSDPAAQPFVISGSGTLGWDQVAANLVEPGDEVLVLHTGYFADSFADCFETYGVKATQLKAPIGERPQLDEVEAALKEKEYKILTVTHVDTSTGVLSEIKALSELVHRVSPETLVVVDGVCSVGSEEIRFDEWKLDAVLTASQKGIGCPAGLSILMVSGRAIERFKARKTRPTSYFGSWKNWLPIMQNYEAKKPSYFATPSPQLIHALDTALKQILARPIEDYWAAHKAASQKVKKAVEDLGLKQLASKPENQATGMTAIYLPEGMTPPQVLPNLLKKGVIFAGGLHKEIATKYIRFGHMGVSVTDPNRPDITKAIESLKEGLFEAGYKA
;
A
#
# COMPACT_ATOMS: atom_id res chain seq x y z
N MET A 1 15.36 -55.06 -61.73
CA MET A 1 15.21 -53.62 -62.00
C MET A 1 14.77 -52.96 -60.70
N SER A 2 15.71 -52.56 -59.83
CA SER A 2 16.48 -51.30 -59.87
C SER A 2 15.66 -50.08 -59.44
N SER A 3 15.59 -49.83 -58.13
CA SER A 3 16.10 -48.60 -57.48
C SER A 3 15.46 -48.44 -56.09
N PRO A 4 16.25 -48.25 -55.01
CA PRO A 4 15.78 -48.39 -53.63
C PRO A 4 15.47 -47.05 -52.96
N ARG A 5 14.56 -47.10 -51.98
CA ARG A 5 14.27 -45.98 -51.06
C ARG A 5 15.52 -45.57 -50.30
N LEU A 6 15.79 -44.26 -50.32
CA LEU A 6 16.86 -43.59 -49.58
C LEU A 6 16.74 -43.86 -48.07
N ARG A 7 17.87 -44.30 -47.50
CA ARG A 7 18.14 -44.45 -46.07
C ARG A 7 18.21 -43.08 -45.40
N ALA A 8 17.47 -42.91 -44.31
CA ALA A 8 17.75 -41.90 -43.29
C ALA A 8 18.35 -42.61 -42.06
N THR A 9 19.64 -42.92 -42.11
CA THR A 9 20.45 -43.26 -40.94
C THR A 9 21.24 -42.02 -40.55
N SER A 10 20.74 -41.27 -39.58
CA SER A 10 21.47 -40.21 -38.89
C SER A 10 20.70 -39.84 -37.63
N ARG A 11 21.39 -39.90 -36.48
CA ARG A 11 20.98 -39.61 -35.09
C ARG A 11 20.91 -40.83 -34.15
N LEU A 12 21.97 -41.63 -34.20
CA LEU A 12 22.55 -42.24 -33.00
C LEU A 12 23.90 -41.55 -32.81
N ASN A 13 23.93 -40.53 -31.94
CA ASN A 13 25.08 -39.96 -31.24
C ASN A 13 24.66 -38.62 -30.64
N GLN A 14 24.27 -38.63 -29.37
CA GLN A 14 24.51 -37.58 -28.36
C GLN A 14 23.64 -37.84 -27.11
N VAL A 15 23.89 -38.98 -26.48
CA VAL A 15 23.58 -39.21 -25.06
C VAL A 15 24.83 -39.86 -24.47
N SER A 16 25.91 -39.07 -24.36
CA SER A 16 27.11 -39.38 -23.56
C SER A 16 28.11 -38.22 -23.72
N SER A 17 27.93 -37.19 -22.91
CA SER A 17 29.00 -36.26 -22.53
C SER A 17 28.46 -35.39 -21.41
N HIS A 18 28.50 -35.88 -20.17
CA HIS A 18 28.65 -35.12 -18.91
C HIS A 18 28.59 -36.08 -17.70
N LEU A 19 29.33 -37.20 -17.80
CA LEU A 19 29.73 -38.00 -16.65
C LEU A 19 31.25 -38.04 -16.62
N ASP A 20 31.83 -37.01 -16.01
CA ASP A 20 33.17 -37.08 -15.44
C ASP A 20 33.04 -36.75 -13.94
N PRO A 21 33.33 -37.69 -13.03
CA PRO A 21 33.19 -37.51 -11.60
C PRO A 21 34.52 -37.06 -10.98
N LYS A 22 34.72 -35.75 -10.78
CA LYS A 22 35.78 -35.20 -9.90
C LYS A 22 35.27 -34.02 -9.09
N PRO A 23 35.83 -33.79 -7.89
CA PRO A 23 35.05 -33.70 -6.67
C PRO A 23 34.43 -32.32 -6.46
N PHE A 24 33.26 -32.35 -5.82
CA PHE A 24 32.58 -31.21 -5.25
C PHE A 24 33.57 -30.28 -4.52
N PHE A 25 33.64 -29.02 -4.95
CA PHE A 25 34.10 -27.96 -4.07
C PHE A 25 33.13 -27.92 -2.88
N ALA A 26 33.67 -28.07 -1.66
CA ALA A 26 32.90 -27.99 -0.44
C ALA A 26 32.27 -26.58 -0.31
N LEU A 27 30.97 -26.50 -0.51
CA LEU A 27 30.15 -25.37 -0.09
C LEU A 27 30.23 -25.29 1.44
N ASN A 28 31.09 -24.40 1.93
CA ASN A 28 31.18 -24.06 3.34
C ASN A 28 30.01 -23.15 3.71
N THR A 29 28.89 -23.75 4.10
CA THR A 29 27.78 -23.06 4.76
C THR A 29 27.54 -23.73 6.11
N PRO A 30 27.74 -23.05 7.26
CA PRO A 30 27.41 -23.61 8.55
C PRO A 30 26.09 -23.00 9.04
N PHE A 31 24.95 -23.54 8.61
CA PHE A 31 23.71 -23.43 9.39
C PHE A 31 22.95 -24.75 9.33
N ALA A 32 23.55 -25.77 9.94
CA ALA A 32 22.82 -26.90 10.48
C ALA A 32 22.71 -26.70 11.99
N THR A 33 21.48 -26.75 12.47
CA THR A 33 21.11 -26.81 13.89
C THR A 33 21.81 -27.96 14.60
N GLU A 34 22.44 -27.69 15.74
CA GLU A 34 22.28 -28.38 17.04
C GLU A 34 23.54 -28.36 17.92
N ARG A 35 23.29 -28.29 19.23
CA ARG A 35 24.10 -28.81 20.36
C ARG A 35 25.43 -28.12 20.68
N THR A 36 25.52 -27.69 21.93
CA THR A 36 26.77 -27.42 22.67
C THR A 36 27.78 -28.55 22.47
N THR A 37 28.81 -28.30 21.67
CA THR A 37 29.98 -29.17 21.55
C THR A 37 30.99 -28.83 22.64
N ARG A 38 31.33 -29.83 23.45
CA ARG A 38 32.48 -29.79 24.37
C ARG A 38 33.71 -30.17 23.56
N LEU A 39 34.78 -29.37 23.63
CA LEU A 39 36.04 -29.65 22.95
C LEU A 39 36.85 -30.67 23.77
N GLU A 40 37.07 -31.85 23.21
CA GLU A 40 37.93 -32.92 23.72
C GLU A 40 39.02 -33.22 22.68
N ASP A 41 40.21 -33.63 23.12
CA ASP A 41 41.30 -34.07 22.23
C ASP A 41 41.12 -35.53 21.77
N GLU A 42 42.00 -36.02 20.89
CA GLU A 42 41.96 -37.39 20.33
C GLU A 42 42.17 -38.50 21.39
N HIS A 43 42.34 -38.14 22.66
CA HIS A 43 42.43 -39.06 23.79
C HIS A 43 41.29 -38.86 24.80
N GLY A 44 40.28 -38.05 24.48
CA GLY A 44 39.08 -37.85 25.30
C GLY A 44 39.29 -36.93 26.50
N ASN A 45 40.36 -36.13 26.52
CA ASN A 45 40.57 -35.15 27.59
C ASN A 45 39.94 -33.81 27.24
N ARG A 46 39.28 -33.19 28.23
CA ARG A 46 38.60 -31.90 28.07
C ARG A 46 39.60 -30.75 27.95
N ILE A 47 39.49 -29.95 26.88
CA ILE A 47 40.35 -28.78 26.65
C ILE A 47 39.78 -27.56 27.40
N ILE A 48 40.55 -27.01 28.34
CA ILE A 48 40.22 -25.78 29.11
C ILE A 48 40.95 -24.60 28.47
N SER A 49 40.22 -23.56 28.05
CA SER A 49 40.82 -22.32 27.56
C SER A 49 41.30 -21.44 28.72
N ASN A 50 42.58 -21.06 28.69
CA ASN A 50 43.18 -20.15 29.67
C ASN A 50 42.65 -18.71 29.45
N LYS A 51 42.15 -18.08 30.52
CA LYS A 51 41.85 -16.64 30.59
C LYS A 51 43.16 -15.83 30.60
N PRO A 52 43.24 -14.66 29.93
CA PRO A 52 44.31 -13.70 30.17
C PRO A 52 44.09 -12.94 31.50
N GLU A 53 45.21 -12.62 32.15
CA GLU A 53 45.35 -12.00 33.47
C GLU A 53 44.80 -10.57 33.58
N ALA A 54 44.46 -10.20 34.81
CA ALA A 54 43.96 -8.87 35.20
C ALA A 54 45.06 -7.79 35.10
N LYS A 55 44.74 -6.65 34.47
CA LYS A 55 45.58 -5.44 34.47
C LYS A 55 45.24 -4.53 35.66
N ALA A 56 46.28 -3.91 36.22
CA ALA A 56 46.26 -2.95 37.32
C ALA A 56 45.48 -1.65 36.98
N PRO A 57 45.02 -0.87 37.99
CA PRO A 57 44.19 0.31 37.75
C PRO A 57 45.03 1.49 37.23
N VAL A 58 44.54 2.15 36.19
CA VAL A 58 45.10 3.39 35.62
C VAL A 58 44.26 4.57 36.11
N GLU A 59 44.91 5.61 36.64
CA GLU A 59 44.29 6.86 37.10
C GLU A 59 43.59 7.63 35.95
N PRO A 60 42.51 8.39 36.24
CA PRO A 60 41.81 9.14 35.20
C PRO A 60 42.57 10.42 34.81
N VAL A 61 43.08 10.44 33.59
CA VAL A 61 43.49 11.67 32.90
C VAL A 61 42.25 12.33 32.31
N ASN A 62 42.01 13.60 32.66
CA ASN A 62 40.87 14.39 32.21
C ASN A 62 41.25 15.19 30.94
N PRO A 63 40.76 14.88 29.73
CA PRO A 63 40.98 15.72 28.57
C PRO A 63 39.83 16.72 28.43
N GLN A 64 40.14 18.00 28.64
CA GLN A 64 39.29 19.09 28.18
C GLN A 64 39.22 19.08 26.65
N VAL A 65 38.12 18.58 26.10
CA VAL A 65 37.80 18.72 24.67
C VAL A 65 37.01 20.01 24.51
N LYS A 66 37.59 20.99 23.82
CA LYS A 66 36.88 22.17 23.33
C LYS A 66 35.82 21.73 22.32
N GLU A 67 34.55 21.99 22.61
CA GLU A 67 33.47 21.89 21.63
C GLU A 67 33.66 22.94 20.52
N THR A 68 34.22 22.53 19.40
CA THR A 68 33.99 23.23 18.13
C THR A 68 32.64 22.74 17.59
N LYS A 69 31.64 23.61 17.60
CA LYS A 69 30.40 23.42 16.84
C LYS A 69 30.75 23.42 15.35
N GLU A 70 31.05 22.25 14.79
CA GLU A 70 30.99 22.06 13.34
C GLU A 70 29.51 22.18 12.94
N ALA A 71 29.23 23.18 12.11
CA ALA A 71 27.94 23.30 11.47
C ALA A 71 27.71 22.03 10.62
N THR A 72 26.63 21.32 10.89
CA THR A 72 26.14 20.26 9.99
C THR A 72 26.03 20.84 8.58
N PRO A 73 26.71 20.26 7.58
CA PRO A 73 26.59 20.75 6.21
C PRO A 73 25.12 20.65 5.78
N GLU A 74 24.59 21.72 5.19
CA GLU A 74 23.26 21.69 4.57
C GLU A 74 23.21 20.53 3.56
N PRO A 75 22.13 19.72 3.55
CA PRO A 75 21.99 18.67 2.58
C PRO A 75 22.05 19.27 1.15
N PRO A 76 22.66 18.57 0.19
CA PRO A 76 22.81 19.08 -1.17
C PRO A 76 21.45 19.46 -1.76
N LYS A 77 21.40 20.65 -2.40
CA LYS A 77 20.19 21.24 -3.01
C LYS A 77 19.49 20.37 -4.07
N ASN A 78 20.14 19.31 -4.56
CA ASN A 78 19.54 18.27 -5.38
C ASN A 78 19.84 16.92 -4.72
N MET A 79 18.84 16.32 -4.06
CA MET A 79 18.97 15.02 -3.38
C MET A 79 18.78 13.82 -4.33
N SER A 80 18.36 14.05 -5.57
CA SER A 80 18.15 13.00 -6.57
C SER A 80 19.10 13.11 -7.75
N SER A 81 19.69 11.97 -8.10
CA SER A 81 20.46 11.78 -9.33
C SER A 81 19.59 11.32 -10.51
N GLN A 82 18.26 11.31 -10.35
CA GLN A 82 17.33 10.88 -11.40
C GLN A 82 17.25 11.95 -12.51
N PRO A 83 17.05 11.54 -13.78
CA PRO A 83 16.83 12.48 -14.87
C PRO A 83 15.52 13.25 -14.67
N ALA A 84 15.43 14.46 -15.21
CA ALA A 84 14.18 15.21 -15.25
C ALA A 84 13.09 14.40 -15.97
N HIS A 85 11.89 14.40 -15.39
CA HIS A 85 10.73 13.70 -15.95
C HIS A 85 9.45 14.54 -15.82
N PRO A 86 8.41 14.23 -16.61
CA PRO A 86 7.07 14.78 -16.38
C PRO A 86 6.55 14.44 -14.99
N ALA A 87 5.83 15.37 -14.35
CA ALA A 87 5.20 15.11 -13.05
C ALA A 87 4.06 14.08 -13.20
N LEU A 88 4.15 12.96 -12.49
CA LEU A 88 3.20 11.87 -12.49
C LEU A 88 2.00 12.17 -11.57
N LEU A 89 0.92 12.66 -12.17
CA LEU A 89 -0.28 13.16 -11.47
C LEU A 89 -1.51 12.32 -11.83
N ILE A 90 -1.32 11.00 -11.84
CA ILE A 90 -2.40 10.03 -11.96
C ILE A 90 -2.93 9.68 -10.56
N PRO A 91 -4.14 9.09 -10.41
CA PRO A 91 -4.65 8.68 -9.11
C PRO A 91 -3.79 7.63 -8.38
N GLY A 92 -2.79 7.03 -9.04
CA GLY A 92 -1.72 6.23 -8.45
C GLY A 92 -1.12 5.21 -9.44
N PRO A 93 0.18 4.85 -9.33
CA PRO A 93 1.16 5.36 -8.36
C PRO A 93 1.41 6.86 -8.51
N ILE A 94 1.83 7.51 -7.43
CA ILE A 94 2.09 8.95 -7.38
C ILE A 94 3.59 9.25 -7.38
N GLU A 95 3.94 10.53 -7.45
CA GLU A 95 5.29 11.03 -7.18
C GLU A 95 5.78 10.66 -5.79
N PHE A 96 7.09 10.38 -5.68
CA PHE A 96 7.75 10.04 -4.43
C PHE A 96 8.72 11.14 -4.02
N ASP A 97 8.86 11.34 -2.72
CA ASP A 97 9.93 12.18 -2.18
C ASP A 97 11.29 11.48 -2.36
N ASP A 98 12.33 12.25 -2.65
CA ASP A 98 13.68 11.73 -2.90
C ASP A 98 14.23 10.97 -1.68
N ALA A 99 13.91 11.39 -0.46
CA ALA A 99 14.36 10.69 0.74
C ALA A 99 13.72 9.30 0.85
N VAL A 100 12.46 9.15 0.43
CA VAL A 100 11.80 7.84 0.38
C VAL A 100 12.50 6.93 -0.61
N LEU A 101 12.85 7.42 -1.80
CA LEU A 101 13.58 6.62 -2.79
C LEU A 101 14.99 6.26 -2.31
N ASN A 102 15.71 7.22 -1.74
CA ASN A 102 17.06 7.03 -1.22
C ASN A 102 17.10 6.05 -0.04
N SER A 103 16.05 5.98 0.78
CA SER A 103 15.97 5.03 1.89
C SER A 103 15.99 3.56 1.47
N MET A 104 15.67 3.26 0.20
CA MET A 104 15.77 1.90 -0.36
C MET A 104 17.21 1.53 -0.77
N SER A 105 18.11 2.50 -0.83
CA SER A 105 19.48 2.36 -1.36
C SER A 105 20.44 1.84 -0.29
N HIS A 106 20.19 0.62 0.19
CA HIS A 106 21.03 -0.06 1.17
C HIS A 106 21.29 -1.52 0.77
N TYR A 107 22.38 -2.11 1.30
CA TYR A 107 22.67 -3.53 1.12
C TYR A 107 21.59 -4.41 1.76
N SER A 108 21.48 -5.65 1.28
CA SER A 108 20.56 -6.63 1.87
C SER A 108 20.82 -6.78 3.37
N GLU A 109 19.74 -6.84 4.13
CA GLU A 109 19.77 -7.03 5.58
C GLU A 109 18.93 -8.24 5.99
N SER A 110 19.24 -8.80 7.16
CA SER A 110 18.46 -9.91 7.71
C SER A 110 17.13 -9.41 8.26
N HIS A 111 16.02 -9.91 7.71
CA HIS A 111 14.67 -9.58 8.17
C HIS A 111 14.33 -10.14 9.57
N VAL A 112 15.21 -10.97 10.15
CA VAL A 112 15.12 -11.41 11.55
C VAL A 112 16.21 -10.78 12.42
N GLY A 113 17.04 -9.89 11.84
CA GLY A 113 18.04 -9.11 12.56
C GLY A 113 17.39 -7.96 13.33
N GLN A 114 17.93 -7.65 14.52
CA GLN A 114 17.37 -6.60 15.38
C GLN A 114 17.25 -5.21 14.70
N PRO A 115 18.18 -4.76 13.85
CA PRO A 115 18.03 -3.49 13.14
C PRO A 115 16.72 -3.41 12.33
N PHE A 116 16.47 -4.40 11.48
CA PHE A 116 15.24 -4.46 10.69
C PHE A 116 13.99 -4.62 11.57
N VAL A 117 14.04 -5.47 12.58
CA VAL A 117 12.93 -5.68 13.53
C VAL A 117 12.56 -4.37 14.23
N ASN A 118 13.54 -3.53 14.57
CA ASN A 118 13.29 -2.20 15.15
C ASN A 118 12.61 -1.27 14.14
N THR A 119 13.09 -1.21 12.89
CA THR A 119 12.44 -0.41 11.83
C THR A 119 11.00 -0.88 11.58
N PHE A 120 10.75 -2.19 11.51
CA PHE A 120 9.40 -2.71 11.32
C PHE A 120 8.50 -2.35 12.53
N SER A 121 9.01 -2.48 13.76
CA SER A 121 8.29 -2.03 14.96
C SER A 121 7.88 -0.55 14.86
N GLU A 122 8.79 0.32 14.40
CA GLU A 122 8.49 1.75 14.17
C GLU A 122 7.43 1.95 13.09
N VAL A 123 7.49 1.22 11.98
CA VAL A 123 6.47 1.24 10.93
C VAL A 123 5.10 0.87 11.49
N LEU A 124 4.98 -0.22 12.24
CA LEU A 124 3.70 -0.66 12.81
C LEU A 124 3.15 0.38 13.80
N GLY A 125 4.01 0.93 14.67
CA GLY A 125 3.62 2.01 15.58
C GLY A 125 3.20 3.29 14.88
N ASN A 126 3.84 3.65 13.77
CA ASN A 126 3.48 4.83 12.98
C ASN A 126 2.21 4.60 12.15
N LEU A 127 1.95 3.38 11.68
CA LEU A 127 0.68 3.04 11.05
C LEU A 127 -0.49 3.21 12.01
N ARG A 128 -0.36 2.83 13.29
CA ARG A 128 -1.40 3.13 14.30
C ARG A 128 -1.75 4.61 14.36
N LYS A 129 -0.74 5.48 14.33
CA LYS A 129 -0.94 6.94 14.31
C LYS A 129 -1.60 7.41 13.02
N LEU A 130 -1.17 6.91 11.86
CA LEU A 130 -1.75 7.24 10.55
C LEU A 130 -3.25 6.88 10.49
N PHE A 131 -3.63 5.73 11.03
CA PHE A 131 -5.03 5.29 11.10
C PHE A 131 -5.80 5.91 12.28
N VAL A 132 -5.15 6.75 13.11
CA VAL A 132 -5.71 7.33 14.34
C VAL A 132 -6.32 6.26 15.24
N SER A 133 -5.48 5.28 15.58
CA SER A 133 -5.83 4.18 16.47
C SER A 133 -4.85 4.08 17.63
N SER A 134 -5.40 3.86 18.81
CA SER A 134 -4.71 3.64 20.07
C SER A 134 -5.13 2.35 20.74
N ASP A 135 -6.15 1.66 20.22
CA ASP A 135 -6.63 0.38 20.74
C ASP A 135 -5.52 -0.70 20.67
N PRO A 136 -5.05 -1.24 21.81
CA PRO A 136 -4.04 -2.30 21.83
C PRO A 136 -4.57 -3.63 21.26
N ALA A 137 -5.89 -3.80 21.16
CA ALA A 137 -6.49 -4.97 20.53
C ALA A 137 -6.50 -4.88 19.00
N ALA A 138 -6.32 -3.68 18.42
CA ALA A 138 -6.16 -3.51 16.98
C ALA A 138 -4.75 -3.92 16.54
N GLN A 139 -4.59 -4.34 15.29
CA GLN A 139 -3.31 -4.76 14.70
C GLN A 139 -3.11 -4.17 13.30
N PRO A 140 -2.03 -3.41 13.06
CA PRO A 140 -1.56 -3.12 11.71
C PRO A 140 -0.90 -4.35 11.07
N PHE A 141 -1.17 -4.57 9.78
CA PHE A 141 -0.52 -5.56 8.94
C PHE A 141 0.22 -4.86 7.80
N VAL A 142 1.43 -5.34 7.48
CA VAL A 142 2.20 -4.92 6.31
C VAL A 142 2.75 -6.15 5.60
N ILE A 143 2.23 -6.45 4.41
CA ILE A 143 2.56 -7.66 3.65
C ILE A 143 3.00 -7.26 2.24
N SER A 144 4.06 -7.89 1.73
CA SER A 144 4.50 -7.70 0.35
C SER A 144 3.39 -8.09 -0.65
N GLY A 145 2.89 -7.11 -1.39
CA GLY A 145 1.79 -7.25 -2.35
C GLY A 145 1.19 -5.90 -2.74
N SER A 146 0.33 -5.87 -3.76
CA SER A 146 -0.39 -4.64 -4.13
C SER A 146 -1.60 -4.41 -3.21
N GLY A 147 -2.29 -3.27 -3.35
CA GLY A 147 -3.53 -2.99 -2.62
C GLY A 147 -4.62 -4.06 -2.80
N THR A 148 -4.67 -4.70 -3.96
CA THR A 148 -5.59 -5.81 -4.26
C THR A 148 -5.42 -7.01 -3.33
N LEU A 149 -4.20 -7.27 -2.83
CA LEU A 149 -3.98 -8.29 -1.79
C LEU A 149 -4.75 -7.97 -0.50
N GLY A 150 -5.10 -6.71 -0.25
CA GLY A 150 -5.97 -6.33 0.86
C GLY A 150 -7.37 -6.93 0.75
N TRP A 151 -7.90 -7.04 -0.47
CA TRP A 151 -9.19 -7.71 -0.72
C TRP A 151 -9.09 -9.21 -0.42
N ASP A 152 -8.04 -9.87 -0.91
CA ASP A 152 -7.76 -11.28 -0.59
C ASP A 152 -7.61 -11.50 0.92
N GLN A 153 -6.95 -10.59 1.64
CA GLN A 153 -6.82 -10.68 3.09
C GLN A 153 -8.18 -10.59 3.79
N VAL A 154 -9.05 -9.67 3.38
CA VAL A 154 -10.40 -9.58 3.95
C VAL A 154 -11.20 -10.84 3.62
N ALA A 155 -11.26 -11.25 2.35
CA ALA A 155 -12.06 -12.37 1.90
C ALA A 155 -11.58 -13.72 2.48
N ALA A 156 -10.27 -13.96 2.56
CA ALA A 156 -9.74 -15.21 3.07
C ALA A 156 -9.82 -15.34 4.60
N ASN A 157 -9.86 -14.22 5.34
CA ASN A 157 -9.72 -14.23 6.80
C ASN A 157 -10.99 -13.81 7.56
N LEU A 158 -11.82 -12.92 7.03
CA LEU A 158 -12.98 -12.38 7.77
C LEU A 158 -14.33 -13.03 7.41
N VAL A 159 -14.38 -13.79 6.31
CA VAL A 159 -15.56 -14.53 5.84
C VAL A 159 -15.23 -15.98 5.51
N GLU A 160 -16.25 -16.82 5.51
CA GLU A 160 -16.17 -18.25 5.17
C GLU A 160 -17.03 -18.55 3.93
N PRO A 161 -16.74 -19.62 3.17
CA PRO A 161 -17.58 -20.00 2.04
C PRO A 161 -19.06 -20.13 2.43
N GLY A 162 -19.94 -19.51 1.66
CA GLY A 162 -21.38 -19.45 1.91
C GLY A 162 -21.85 -18.26 2.75
N ASP A 163 -20.94 -17.52 3.42
CA ASP A 163 -21.28 -16.26 4.08
C ASP A 163 -21.83 -15.22 3.09
N GLU A 164 -22.66 -14.31 3.58
CA GLU A 164 -23.25 -13.20 2.81
C GLU A 164 -22.47 -11.91 3.11
N VAL A 165 -22.12 -11.14 2.08
CA VAL A 165 -21.50 -9.81 2.21
C VAL A 165 -22.24 -8.75 1.40
N LEU A 166 -22.26 -7.52 1.92
CA LEU A 166 -22.82 -6.36 1.25
C LEU A 166 -21.68 -5.49 0.73
N VAL A 167 -21.65 -5.24 -0.58
CA VAL A 167 -20.64 -4.40 -1.23
C VAL A 167 -21.30 -3.12 -1.71
N LEU A 168 -20.93 -1.98 -1.13
CA LEU A 168 -21.41 -0.67 -1.57
C LEU A 168 -20.65 -0.26 -2.82
N HIS A 169 -21.38 -0.07 -3.92
CA HIS A 169 -20.78 0.10 -5.24
C HIS A 169 -20.84 1.54 -5.73
N THR A 170 -19.65 2.05 -6.04
CA THR A 170 -19.38 3.42 -6.51
C THR A 170 -18.59 3.45 -7.84
N GLY A 171 -18.31 2.28 -8.43
CA GLY A 171 -17.47 2.16 -9.62
C GLY A 171 -16.68 0.86 -9.73
N TYR A 172 -15.54 0.92 -10.42
CA TYR A 172 -14.75 -0.23 -10.86
C TYR A 172 -14.31 -1.16 -9.71
N PHE A 173 -13.87 -0.59 -8.59
CA PHE A 173 -13.23 -1.38 -7.53
C PHE A 173 -14.24 -2.21 -6.73
N ALA A 174 -15.48 -1.72 -6.60
CA ALA A 174 -16.54 -2.48 -5.96
C ALA A 174 -16.93 -3.74 -6.75
N ASP A 175 -16.96 -3.67 -8.09
CA ASP A 175 -17.14 -4.87 -8.93
C ASP A 175 -16.03 -5.89 -8.66
N SER A 176 -14.77 -5.44 -8.63
CA SER A 176 -13.62 -6.32 -8.42
C SER A 176 -13.57 -6.90 -7.01
N PHE A 177 -14.00 -6.17 -5.99
CA PHE A 177 -14.04 -6.69 -4.62
C PHE A 177 -15.17 -7.72 -4.47
N ALA A 178 -16.33 -7.51 -5.10
CA ALA A 178 -17.37 -8.52 -5.15
C ALA A 178 -16.92 -9.81 -5.87
N ASP A 179 -16.25 -9.69 -7.02
CA ASP A 179 -15.65 -10.82 -7.74
C ASP A 179 -14.58 -11.55 -6.90
N CYS A 180 -13.79 -10.80 -6.12
CA CYS A 180 -12.86 -11.38 -5.14
C CYS A 180 -13.61 -12.21 -4.09
N PHE A 181 -14.70 -11.71 -3.49
CA PHE A 181 -15.50 -12.50 -2.56
C PHE A 181 -16.05 -13.79 -3.20
N GLU A 182 -16.57 -13.70 -4.42
CA GLU A 182 -17.08 -14.86 -5.17
C GLU A 182 -15.98 -15.89 -5.44
N THR A 183 -14.75 -15.45 -5.74
CA THR A 183 -13.57 -16.31 -5.87
C THR A 183 -13.30 -17.13 -4.59
N TYR A 184 -13.64 -16.58 -3.42
CA TYR A 184 -13.52 -17.25 -2.13
C TYR A 184 -14.78 -18.02 -1.70
N GLY A 185 -15.76 -18.18 -2.60
CA GLY A 185 -17.00 -18.91 -2.34
C GLY A 185 -17.99 -18.15 -1.46
N VAL A 186 -17.86 -16.84 -1.35
CA VAL A 186 -18.69 -15.95 -0.54
C VAL A 186 -19.74 -15.31 -1.45
N LYS A 187 -20.94 -15.09 -0.93
CA LYS A 187 -22.04 -14.50 -1.71
C LYS A 187 -22.01 -12.98 -1.58
N ALA A 188 -21.64 -12.29 -2.65
CA ALA A 188 -21.60 -10.84 -2.69
C ALA A 188 -22.93 -10.26 -3.19
N THR A 189 -23.59 -9.45 -2.36
CA THR A 189 -24.70 -8.58 -2.79
C THR A 189 -24.15 -7.18 -3.02
N GLN A 190 -24.35 -6.63 -4.22
CA GLN A 190 -23.92 -5.27 -4.52
C GLN A 190 -25.11 -4.29 -4.43
N LEU A 191 -24.94 -3.21 -3.67
CA LEU A 191 -25.86 -2.07 -3.69
C LEU A 191 -25.25 -0.99 -4.58
N LYS A 192 -25.80 -0.82 -5.79
CA LYS A 192 -25.24 0.01 -6.86
C LYS A 192 -25.83 1.40 -6.89
N ALA A 193 -24.97 2.41 -6.82
CA ALA A 193 -25.35 3.79 -7.06
C ALA A 193 -25.23 4.16 -8.54
N PRO A 194 -25.92 5.21 -8.99
CA PRO A 194 -25.63 5.84 -10.28
C PRO A 194 -24.16 6.27 -10.39
N ILE A 195 -23.63 6.34 -11.62
CA ILE A 195 -22.25 6.77 -11.88
C ILE A 195 -22.04 8.19 -11.34
N GLY A 196 -21.03 8.37 -10.48
CA GLY A 196 -20.74 9.66 -9.83
C GLY A 196 -21.47 9.88 -8.50
N GLU A 197 -22.22 8.90 -8.03
CA GLU A 197 -22.92 8.89 -6.75
C GLU A 197 -22.45 7.73 -5.86
N ARG A 198 -22.98 7.68 -4.64
CA ARG A 198 -22.79 6.61 -3.67
C ARG A 198 -24.14 6.09 -3.15
N PRO A 199 -24.22 4.84 -2.66
CA PRO A 199 -25.43 4.35 -2.02
C PRO A 199 -25.86 5.24 -0.85
N GLN A 200 -27.15 5.53 -0.74
CA GLN A 200 -27.70 6.37 0.31
C GLN A 200 -27.92 5.56 1.60
N LEU A 201 -27.87 6.22 2.76
CA LEU A 201 -27.93 5.55 4.06
C LEU A 201 -29.24 4.80 4.28
N ASP A 202 -30.36 5.31 3.78
CA ASP A 202 -31.67 4.65 3.84
C ASP A 202 -31.72 3.37 2.98
N GLU A 203 -31.10 3.38 1.80
CA GLU A 203 -30.94 2.20 0.95
C GLU A 203 -30.07 1.13 1.63
N VAL A 204 -28.96 1.56 2.26
CA VAL A 204 -28.08 0.66 3.04
C VAL A 204 -28.82 0.09 4.24
N GLU A 205 -29.59 0.90 4.97
CA GLU A 205 -30.39 0.45 6.10
C GLU A 205 -31.44 -0.58 5.69
N ALA A 206 -32.12 -0.37 4.57
CA ALA A 206 -33.09 -1.31 4.02
C ALA A 206 -32.43 -2.65 3.70
N ALA A 207 -31.28 -2.65 3.02
CA ALA A 207 -30.53 -3.86 2.69
C ALA A 207 -30.10 -4.63 3.95
N LEU A 208 -29.53 -3.93 4.95
CA LEU A 208 -29.09 -4.54 6.21
C LEU A 208 -30.24 -5.13 7.04
N LYS A 209 -31.47 -4.64 6.86
CA LYS A 209 -32.68 -5.17 7.51
C LYS A 209 -33.30 -6.36 6.76
N GLU A 210 -33.03 -6.50 5.47
CA GLU A 210 -33.57 -7.58 4.64
C GLU A 210 -32.93 -8.93 4.98
N LYS A 211 -31.62 -8.94 5.22
CA LYS A 211 -30.88 -10.15 5.64
C LYS A 211 -29.61 -9.80 6.42
N GLU A 212 -29.10 -10.80 7.13
CA GLU A 212 -27.85 -10.67 7.88
C GLU A 212 -26.64 -10.73 6.93
N TYR A 213 -25.71 -9.79 7.12
CA TYR A 213 -24.43 -9.76 6.41
C TYR A 213 -23.27 -9.94 7.37
N LYS A 214 -22.30 -10.76 6.97
CA LYS A 214 -21.06 -10.98 7.71
C LYS A 214 -20.18 -9.74 7.73
N ILE A 215 -20.12 -9.06 6.57
CA ILE A 215 -19.32 -7.88 6.30
C ILE A 215 -20.11 -6.94 5.37
N LEU A 216 -19.99 -5.64 5.63
CA LEU A 216 -20.24 -4.58 4.66
C LEU A 216 -18.90 -4.01 4.20
N THR A 217 -18.67 -3.95 2.89
CA THR A 217 -17.50 -3.28 2.30
C THR A 217 -17.88 -1.99 1.60
N VAL A 218 -17.00 -1.00 1.69
CA VAL A 218 -17.16 0.30 1.03
C VAL A 218 -15.82 0.81 0.54
N THR A 219 -15.75 1.27 -0.71
CA THR A 219 -14.59 2.01 -1.19
C THR A 219 -14.69 3.45 -0.73
N HIS A 220 -13.70 3.93 0.05
CA HIS A 220 -13.72 5.29 0.57
C HIS A 220 -13.55 6.31 -0.56
N VAL A 221 -12.54 6.13 -1.41
CA VAL A 221 -12.35 6.91 -2.64
C VAL A 221 -12.22 5.97 -3.83
N ASP A 222 -13.24 5.93 -4.68
CA ASP A 222 -13.21 5.14 -5.91
C ASP A 222 -12.45 5.90 -7.00
N THR A 223 -11.20 5.49 -7.28
CA THR A 223 -10.38 6.20 -8.27
C THR A 223 -10.87 6.08 -9.70
N SER A 224 -11.88 5.25 -9.97
CA SER A 224 -12.52 5.21 -11.28
C SER A 224 -13.50 6.35 -11.45
N THR A 225 -14.20 6.77 -10.39
CA THR A 225 -15.26 7.80 -10.48
C THR A 225 -14.90 9.11 -9.75
N GLY A 226 -13.92 9.10 -8.85
CA GLY A 226 -13.62 10.21 -7.95
C GLY A 226 -14.65 10.39 -6.83
N VAL A 227 -15.52 9.38 -6.62
CA VAL A 227 -16.54 9.39 -5.57
C VAL A 227 -15.90 9.13 -4.21
N LEU A 228 -16.25 9.97 -3.23
CA LEU A 228 -15.94 9.86 -1.81
C LEU A 228 -17.17 9.32 -1.07
N SER A 229 -16.98 8.24 -0.32
CA SER A 229 -18.00 7.64 0.54
C SER A 229 -17.96 8.22 1.95
N GLU A 230 -19.12 8.42 2.59
CA GLU A 230 -19.22 8.98 3.95
C GLU A 230 -19.08 7.88 5.01
N ILE A 231 -17.83 7.57 5.38
CA ILE A 231 -17.51 6.42 6.23
C ILE A 231 -18.07 6.56 7.65
N LYS A 232 -18.00 7.75 8.27
CA LYS A 232 -18.45 7.98 9.65
C LYS A 232 -19.94 7.65 9.81
N ALA A 233 -20.81 8.30 9.03
CA ALA A 233 -22.25 8.10 9.11
C ALA A 233 -22.67 6.68 8.72
N LEU A 234 -21.99 6.08 7.73
CA LEU A 234 -22.20 4.69 7.35
C LEU A 234 -21.88 3.73 8.51
N SER A 235 -20.75 3.92 9.18
CA SER A 235 -20.37 3.08 10.31
C SER A 235 -21.36 3.24 11.47
N GLU A 236 -21.75 4.47 11.81
CA GLU A 236 -22.77 4.75 12.83
C GLU A 236 -24.10 4.04 12.52
N LEU A 237 -24.53 4.04 11.25
CA LEU A 237 -25.70 3.30 10.79
C LEU A 237 -25.54 1.79 11.01
N VAL A 238 -24.45 1.19 10.52
CA VAL A 238 -24.21 -0.27 10.63
C VAL A 238 -24.24 -0.70 12.09
N HIS A 239 -23.56 0.02 12.99
CA HIS A 239 -23.56 -0.30 14.42
C HIS A 239 -24.95 -0.21 15.06
N ARG A 240 -25.82 0.66 14.54
CA ARG A 240 -27.19 0.82 15.04
C ARG A 240 -28.12 -0.28 14.57
N VAL A 241 -28.03 -0.69 13.31
CA VAL A 241 -29.05 -1.57 12.68
C VAL A 241 -28.57 -3.00 12.42
N SER A 242 -27.27 -3.22 12.32
CA SER A 242 -26.64 -4.54 12.14
C SER A 242 -25.31 -4.64 12.91
N PRO A 243 -25.35 -4.61 14.26
CA PRO A 243 -24.17 -4.53 15.12
C PRO A 243 -23.22 -5.73 15.01
N GLU A 244 -23.60 -6.82 14.34
CA GLU A 244 -22.76 -8.00 14.09
C GLU A 244 -22.04 -7.99 12.73
N THR A 245 -22.46 -7.09 11.82
CA THR A 245 -21.78 -6.87 10.54
C THR A 245 -20.48 -6.10 10.77
N LEU A 246 -19.38 -6.59 10.18
CA LEU A 246 -18.11 -5.85 10.20
C LEU A 246 -18.12 -4.74 9.14
N VAL A 247 -17.59 -3.57 9.45
CA VAL A 247 -17.39 -2.45 8.51
C VAL A 247 -15.96 -2.50 7.96
N VAL A 248 -15.82 -2.81 6.68
CA VAL A 248 -14.53 -2.88 5.99
C VAL A 248 -14.42 -1.77 4.94
N VAL A 249 -13.38 -0.96 5.04
CA VAL A 249 -13.14 0.17 4.15
C VAL A 249 -11.97 -0.14 3.22
N ASP A 250 -12.22 -0.10 1.91
CA ASP A 250 -11.16 0.03 0.92
C ASP A 250 -10.70 1.49 0.87
N GLY A 251 -9.58 1.72 1.54
CA GLY A 251 -8.90 3.01 1.63
C GLY A 251 -7.65 3.10 0.78
N VAL A 252 -7.51 2.31 -0.29
CA VAL A 252 -6.32 2.34 -1.17
C VAL A 252 -6.00 3.75 -1.64
N CYS A 253 -6.99 4.52 -2.10
CA CYS A 253 -6.74 5.89 -2.52
C CYS A 253 -6.81 6.92 -1.38
N SER A 254 -7.59 6.64 -0.33
CA SER A 254 -7.95 7.63 0.68
C SER A 254 -6.95 7.70 1.84
N VAL A 255 -6.31 6.59 2.23
CA VAL A 255 -5.38 6.61 3.37
C VAL A 255 -4.20 7.52 3.05
N GLY A 256 -3.99 8.51 3.92
CA GLY A 256 -3.02 9.59 3.76
C GLY A 256 -3.62 10.88 3.18
N SER A 257 -4.69 10.84 2.39
CA SER A 257 -5.25 12.03 1.72
C SER A 257 -6.66 12.42 2.19
N GLU A 258 -7.39 11.50 2.81
CA GLU A 258 -8.68 11.72 3.46
C GLU A 258 -8.57 11.49 4.97
N GLU A 259 -9.48 12.13 5.72
CA GLU A 259 -9.67 11.86 7.13
C GLU A 259 -10.17 10.42 7.34
N ILE A 260 -9.49 9.67 8.20
CA ILE A 260 -9.91 8.35 8.67
C ILE A 260 -9.60 8.27 10.15
N ARG A 261 -10.64 8.12 10.98
CA ARG A 261 -10.49 7.93 12.42
C ARG A 261 -10.90 6.52 12.82
N PHE A 262 -9.97 5.58 12.74
CA PHE A 262 -10.26 4.14 12.84
C PHE A 262 -11.02 3.76 14.11
N ASP A 263 -10.51 4.16 15.29
CA ASP A 263 -11.12 3.83 16.58
C ASP A 263 -12.43 4.61 16.80
N GLU A 264 -12.43 5.93 16.53
CA GLU A 264 -13.60 6.79 16.75
C GLU A 264 -14.79 6.34 15.89
N TRP A 265 -14.53 5.99 14.63
CA TRP A 265 -15.56 5.53 13.71
C TRP A 265 -15.84 4.03 13.84
N LYS A 266 -15.18 3.34 14.79
CA LYS A 266 -15.37 1.91 15.07
C LYS A 266 -15.24 1.02 13.84
N LEU A 267 -14.26 1.30 12.98
CA LEU A 267 -14.03 0.51 11.77
C LEU A 267 -13.43 -0.85 12.13
N ASP A 268 -13.79 -1.89 11.37
CA ASP A 268 -13.31 -3.25 11.66
C ASP A 268 -12.05 -3.60 10.85
N ALA A 269 -11.98 -3.15 9.61
CA ALA A 269 -10.74 -3.16 8.86
C ALA A 269 -10.68 -1.99 7.87
N VAL A 270 -9.50 -1.38 7.72
CA VAL A 270 -9.20 -0.43 6.64
C VAL A 270 -8.00 -0.98 5.89
N LEU A 271 -8.17 -1.26 4.60
CA LEU A 271 -7.10 -1.74 3.73
C LEU A 271 -6.60 -0.61 2.82
N THR A 272 -5.31 -0.62 2.51
CA THR A 272 -4.69 0.35 1.61
C THR A 272 -3.44 -0.22 0.94
N ALA A 273 -2.75 0.62 0.17
CA ALA A 273 -1.51 0.32 -0.53
C ALA A 273 -0.48 1.42 -0.33
N SER A 274 0.80 1.09 -0.45
CA SER A 274 1.91 2.04 -0.25
C SER A 274 1.93 3.22 -1.23
N GLN A 275 1.55 3.00 -2.50
CA GLN A 275 1.81 3.92 -3.63
C GLN A 275 0.78 5.02 -3.89
N LYS A 276 -0.03 5.33 -2.89
CA LYS A 276 -1.11 6.32 -2.99
C LYS A 276 -0.82 7.46 -2.02
N GLY A 277 -1.78 7.86 -1.19
CA GLY A 277 -1.62 8.96 -0.22
C GLY A 277 -0.46 8.78 0.78
N ILE A 278 0.06 7.55 0.95
CA ILE A 278 1.23 7.29 1.80
C ILE A 278 2.54 7.77 1.14
N GLY A 279 2.64 7.77 -0.19
CA GLY A 279 3.86 8.22 -0.89
C GLY A 279 5.05 7.25 -0.80
N CYS A 280 4.79 5.94 -0.63
CA CYS A 280 5.82 4.89 -0.65
C CYS A 280 5.74 4.09 -1.97
N PRO A 281 6.85 3.59 -2.56
CA PRO A 281 6.80 2.76 -3.76
C PRO A 281 5.83 1.58 -3.67
N ALA A 282 5.25 1.20 -4.81
CA ALA A 282 4.25 0.14 -4.89
C ALA A 282 4.85 -1.22 -4.50
N GLY A 283 4.13 -1.97 -3.67
CA GLY A 283 4.54 -3.31 -3.28
C GLY A 283 4.20 -3.72 -1.85
N LEU A 284 3.53 -2.87 -1.07
CA LEU A 284 3.01 -3.23 0.25
C LEU A 284 1.48 -3.12 0.29
N SER A 285 0.86 -4.21 0.74
CA SER A 285 -0.54 -4.26 1.18
C SER A 285 -0.57 -3.97 2.68
N ILE A 286 -1.30 -2.94 3.06
CA ILE A 286 -1.31 -2.41 4.43
C ILE A 286 -2.74 -2.44 4.94
N LEU A 287 -2.95 -3.01 6.13
CA LEU A 287 -4.26 -3.01 6.78
C LEU A 287 -4.13 -2.50 8.21
N MET A 288 -5.16 -1.83 8.70
CA MET A 288 -5.45 -1.70 10.13
C MET A 288 -6.69 -2.54 10.44
N VAL A 289 -6.61 -3.39 11.45
CA VAL A 289 -7.65 -4.38 11.78
C VAL A 289 -8.02 -4.27 13.25
N SER A 290 -9.31 -4.21 13.56
CA SER A 290 -9.82 -4.03 14.93
C SER A 290 -9.70 -5.31 15.75
N GLY A 291 -9.77 -5.18 17.08
CA GLY A 291 -9.88 -6.35 17.96
C GLY A 291 -11.10 -7.23 17.62
N ARG A 292 -12.24 -6.61 17.28
CA ARG A 292 -13.47 -7.32 16.88
C ARG A 292 -13.27 -8.16 15.60
N ALA A 293 -12.57 -7.62 14.61
CA ALA A 293 -12.23 -8.34 13.38
C ALA A 293 -11.20 -9.47 13.63
N ILE A 294 -10.23 -9.26 14.53
CA ILE A 294 -9.27 -10.30 14.95
C ILE A 294 -9.99 -11.44 15.68
N GLU A 295 -10.93 -11.14 16.58
CA GLU A 295 -11.72 -12.16 17.26
C GLU A 295 -12.63 -12.91 16.27
N ARG A 296 -13.21 -12.23 15.27
CA ARG A 296 -13.93 -12.89 14.17
C ARG A 296 -13.03 -13.87 13.42
N PHE A 297 -11.80 -13.47 13.11
CA PHE A 297 -10.82 -14.33 12.46
C PHE A 297 -10.44 -15.54 13.33
N LYS A 298 -10.26 -15.36 14.64
CA LYS A 298 -9.96 -16.47 15.57
C LYS A 298 -11.14 -17.45 15.73
N ALA A 299 -12.37 -16.95 15.63
CA ALA A 299 -13.59 -17.73 15.80
C ALA A 299 -14.07 -18.46 14.54
N ARG A 300 -13.31 -18.40 13.44
CA ARG A 300 -13.63 -19.11 12.18
C ARG A 300 -13.83 -20.61 12.41
N LYS A 301 -14.77 -21.19 11.66
CA LYS A 301 -15.05 -22.64 11.69
C LYS A 301 -14.21 -23.42 10.66
N THR A 302 -13.78 -22.73 9.60
CA THR A 302 -12.96 -23.26 8.52
C THR A 302 -11.61 -22.54 8.45
N ARG A 303 -10.59 -23.26 7.98
CA ARG A 303 -9.27 -22.67 7.74
C ARG A 303 -9.37 -21.56 6.68
N PRO A 304 -8.58 -20.48 6.79
CA PRO A 304 -8.44 -19.50 5.72
C PRO A 304 -8.10 -20.18 4.40
N THR A 305 -8.72 -19.72 3.33
CA THR A 305 -8.64 -20.27 1.96
C THR A 305 -7.36 -19.83 1.22
N SER A 306 -6.65 -18.83 1.76
CA SER A 306 -5.32 -18.40 1.29
C SER A 306 -4.22 -18.87 2.25
N TYR A 307 -3.09 -19.35 1.72
CA TYR A 307 -1.91 -19.70 2.53
C TYR A 307 -1.03 -18.48 2.83
N PHE A 308 -0.62 -17.77 1.78
CA PHE A 308 0.26 -16.60 1.93
C PHE A 308 -0.47 -15.42 2.55
N GLY A 309 -1.72 -15.14 2.16
CA GLY A 309 -2.54 -14.05 2.74
C GLY A 309 -3.17 -14.39 4.09
N SER A 310 -2.85 -15.53 4.70
CA SER A 310 -3.49 -15.98 5.94
C SER A 310 -3.01 -15.16 7.15
N TRP A 311 -3.94 -14.59 7.90
CA TRP A 311 -3.64 -13.99 9.20
C TRP A 311 -3.22 -15.04 10.24
N LYS A 312 -3.51 -16.33 10.01
CA LYS A 312 -2.97 -17.40 10.86
C LYS A 312 -1.44 -17.37 10.87
N ASN A 313 -0.87 -17.07 9.71
CA ASN A 313 0.58 -17.02 9.52
C ASN A 313 1.12 -15.62 9.83
N TRP A 314 0.44 -14.55 9.44
CA TRP A 314 0.97 -13.18 9.58
C TRP A 314 0.68 -12.51 10.92
N LEU A 315 -0.43 -12.80 11.60
CA LEU A 315 -0.77 -12.12 12.86
C LEU A 315 0.32 -12.30 13.93
N PRO A 316 0.86 -13.52 14.18
CA PRO A 316 1.97 -13.68 15.12
C PRO A 316 3.23 -12.92 14.69
N ILE A 317 3.47 -12.77 13.38
CA ILE A 317 4.65 -12.06 12.85
C ILE A 317 4.52 -10.56 13.13
N MET A 318 3.37 -9.96 12.81
CA MET A 318 3.11 -8.55 13.07
C MET A 318 3.21 -8.23 14.55
N GLN A 319 2.61 -9.06 15.41
CA GLN A 319 2.68 -8.92 16.87
C GLN A 319 4.11 -9.02 17.41
N ASN A 320 4.91 -9.95 16.87
CA ASN A 320 6.30 -10.11 17.29
C ASN A 320 7.18 -8.94 16.83
N TYR A 321 7.08 -8.52 15.56
CA TYR A 321 7.82 -7.35 15.08
C TYR A 321 7.43 -6.09 15.85
N GLU A 322 6.14 -5.88 16.11
CA GLU A 322 5.67 -4.75 16.93
C GLU A 322 6.30 -4.80 18.33
N ALA A 323 6.37 -5.98 18.95
CA ALA A 323 7.03 -6.22 20.23
C ALA A 323 8.58 -6.28 20.15
N LYS A 324 9.19 -5.90 19.02
CA LYS A 324 10.63 -5.93 18.75
C LYS A 324 11.27 -7.32 18.87
N LYS A 325 10.49 -8.37 18.63
CA LYS A 325 10.92 -9.77 18.65
C LYS A 325 11.09 -10.27 17.21
N PRO A 326 12.23 -10.90 16.86
CA PRO A 326 12.39 -11.58 15.59
C PRO A 326 11.33 -12.68 15.40
N SER A 327 10.78 -12.79 14.19
CA SER A 327 9.83 -13.84 13.84
C SER A 327 9.85 -14.11 12.34
N TYR A 328 9.50 -15.32 11.93
CA TYR A 328 9.56 -15.70 10.52
C TYR A 328 8.34 -16.51 10.08
N PHE A 329 7.80 -16.12 8.94
CA PHE A 329 6.87 -16.91 8.12
C PHE A 329 7.29 -16.82 6.65
N ALA A 330 7.40 -15.61 6.15
CA ALA A 330 7.92 -15.29 4.82
C ALA A 330 8.78 -14.02 4.90
N THR A 331 9.71 -13.87 3.96
CA THR A 331 10.61 -12.72 3.88
C THR A 331 9.84 -11.46 3.46
N PRO A 332 9.70 -10.42 4.33
CA PRO A 332 9.22 -9.11 3.90
C PRO A 332 10.26 -8.42 3.01
N SER A 333 9.88 -7.39 2.25
CA SER A 333 10.84 -6.58 1.48
C SER A 333 11.50 -5.54 2.39
N PRO A 334 12.80 -5.66 2.73
CA PRO A 334 13.43 -4.71 3.64
C PRO A 334 13.44 -3.28 3.08
N GLN A 335 13.73 -3.14 1.79
CA GLN A 335 13.77 -1.85 1.09
C GLN A 335 12.44 -1.12 1.17
N LEU A 336 11.32 -1.82 0.90
CA LEU A 336 10.00 -1.19 0.96
C LEU A 336 9.59 -0.84 2.39
N ILE A 337 10.05 -1.58 3.40
CA ILE A 337 9.79 -1.26 4.81
C ILE A 337 10.55 0.01 5.24
N HIS A 338 11.81 0.21 4.81
CA HIS A 338 12.54 1.47 5.04
C HIS A 338 11.91 2.66 4.32
N ALA A 339 11.44 2.45 3.08
CA ALA A 339 10.69 3.46 2.34
C ALA A 339 9.38 3.84 3.04
N LEU A 340 8.64 2.84 3.53
CA LEU A 340 7.41 3.07 4.28
C LEU A 340 7.69 3.80 5.60
N ASP A 341 8.73 3.43 6.33
CA ASP A 341 9.14 4.14 7.56
C ASP A 341 9.44 5.62 7.29
N THR A 342 10.23 5.90 6.25
CA THR A 342 10.57 7.27 5.84
C THR A 342 9.32 8.07 5.48
N ALA A 343 8.43 7.51 4.67
CA ALA A 343 7.19 8.16 4.25
C ALA A 343 6.26 8.44 5.45
N LEU A 344 6.10 7.48 6.36
CA LEU A 344 5.28 7.64 7.57
C LEU A 344 5.87 8.72 8.50
N LYS A 345 7.19 8.75 8.68
CA LYS A 345 7.87 9.79 9.47
C LYS A 345 7.64 11.18 8.88
N GLN A 346 7.64 11.33 7.56
CA GLN A 346 7.33 12.60 6.88
C GLN A 346 5.88 13.04 7.09
N ILE A 347 4.92 12.11 6.97
CA ILE A 347 3.49 12.39 7.22
C ILE A 347 3.30 12.85 8.68
N LEU A 348 3.92 12.13 9.62
CA LEU A 348 3.75 12.32 11.06
C LEU A 348 4.71 13.34 11.68
N ALA A 349 5.51 14.04 10.86
CA ALA A 349 6.36 15.15 11.31
C ALA A 349 5.53 16.37 11.77
N ARG A 350 4.22 16.37 11.46
CA ARG A 350 3.20 17.34 11.85
C ARG A 350 1.95 16.59 12.34
N PRO A 351 1.02 17.26 13.04
CA PRO A 351 -0.31 16.69 13.31
C PRO A 351 -0.95 16.16 12.02
N ILE A 352 -1.59 14.99 12.07
CA ILE A 352 -2.16 14.35 10.87
C ILE A 352 -3.26 15.20 10.24
N GLU A 353 -4.01 15.95 11.07
CA GLU A 353 -5.01 16.91 10.63
C GLU A 353 -4.43 18.00 9.73
N ASP A 354 -3.21 18.48 9.99
CA ASP A 354 -2.54 19.47 9.15
C ASP A 354 -2.18 18.87 7.78
N TYR A 355 -1.81 17.58 7.76
CA TYR A 355 -1.53 16.85 6.53
C TYR A 355 -2.79 16.70 5.67
N TRP A 356 -3.93 16.33 6.27
CA TRP A 356 -5.22 16.28 5.60
C TRP A 356 -5.69 17.67 5.13
N ALA A 357 -5.49 18.70 5.94
CA ALA A 357 -5.84 20.07 5.57
C ALA A 357 -5.06 20.57 4.35
N ALA A 358 -3.78 20.20 4.22
CA ALA A 358 -2.98 20.52 3.04
C ALA A 358 -3.55 19.87 1.76
N HIS A 359 -3.92 18.58 1.83
CA HIS A 359 -4.59 17.88 0.73
C HIS A 359 -5.93 18.51 0.38
N LYS A 360 -6.74 18.86 1.39
CA LYS A 360 -8.01 19.56 1.20
C LYS A 360 -7.83 20.90 0.50
N ALA A 361 -6.85 21.71 0.92
CA ALA A 361 -6.58 23.01 0.30
C ALA A 361 -6.16 22.87 -1.18
N ALA A 362 -5.26 21.93 -1.50
CA ALA A 362 -4.86 21.64 -2.87
C ALA A 362 -6.03 21.15 -3.72
N SER A 363 -6.85 20.24 -3.17
CA SER A 363 -8.07 19.74 -3.81
C SER A 363 -9.03 20.88 -4.16
N GLN A 364 -9.30 21.80 -3.24
CA GLN A 364 -10.17 22.95 -3.50
C GLN A 364 -9.62 23.86 -4.59
N LYS A 365 -8.29 24.07 -4.64
CA LYS A 365 -7.64 24.82 -5.73
C LYS A 365 -7.85 24.14 -7.09
N VAL A 366 -7.67 22.81 -7.16
CA VAL A 366 -7.89 22.04 -8.39
C VAL A 366 -9.36 22.08 -8.81
N LYS A 367 -10.29 21.82 -7.88
CA LYS A 367 -11.74 21.82 -8.14
C LYS A 367 -12.22 23.18 -8.63
N LYS A 368 -11.76 24.27 -8.00
CA LYS A 368 -12.02 25.63 -8.46
C LYS A 368 -11.48 25.88 -9.87
N ALA A 369 -10.26 25.44 -10.18
CA ALA A 369 -9.70 25.60 -11.52
C ALA A 369 -10.49 24.83 -12.58
N VAL A 370 -11.01 23.64 -12.25
CA VAL A 370 -11.90 22.86 -13.13
C VAL A 370 -13.21 23.61 -13.37
N GLU A 371 -13.81 24.18 -12.33
CA GLU A 371 -15.03 24.98 -12.43
C GLU A 371 -14.82 26.28 -13.23
N ASP A 372 -13.71 27.00 -12.98
CA ASP A 372 -13.34 28.23 -13.71
C ASP A 372 -13.09 27.97 -15.20
N LEU A 373 -12.79 26.72 -15.58
CA LEU A 373 -12.70 26.25 -16.97
C LEU A 373 -14.06 25.82 -17.54
N GLY A 374 -15.17 25.94 -16.81
CA GLY A 374 -16.49 25.51 -17.26
C GLY A 374 -16.67 23.98 -17.32
N LEU A 375 -15.75 23.22 -16.73
CA LEU A 375 -15.77 21.76 -16.72
C LEU A 375 -16.51 21.21 -15.51
N LYS A 376 -16.90 19.94 -15.58
CA LYS A 376 -17.62 19.24 -14.51
C LYS A 376 -16.80 18.07 -13.99
N GLN A 377 -16.90 17.83 -12.70
CA GLN A 377 -16.41 16.58 -12.11
C GLN A 377 -17.40 15.45 -12.37
N LEU A 378 -16.90 14.21 -12.40
CA LEU A 378 -17.71 13.01 -12.52
C LEU A 378 -18.61 12.83 -11.29
N ALA A 379 -18.05 12.96 -10.09
CA ALA A 379 -18.83 13.13 -8.87
C ALA A 379 -19.44 14.54 -8.85
N SER A 380 -20.76 14.63 -9.05
CA SER A 380 -21.45 15.90 -9.26
C SER A 380 -21.69 16.68 -7.97
N LYS A 381 -22.01 15.97 -6.88
CA LYS A 381 -22.25 16.54 -5.55
C LYS A 381 -20.92 16.84 -4.83
N PRO A 382 -20.68 18.07 -4.34
CA PRO A 382 -19.43 18.44 -3.66
C PRO A 382 -19.04 17.52 -2.50
N GLU A 383 -20.02 17.05 -1.72
CA GLU A 383 -19.83 16.12 -0.59
C GLU A 383 -19.38 14.72 -1.01
N ASN A 384 -19.57 14.35 -2.28
CA ASN A 384 -19.12 13.08 -2.86
C ASN A 384 -17.80 13.23 -3.61
N GLN A 385 -17.16 14.39 -3.63
CA GLN A 385 -15.93 14.60 -4.41
C GLN A 385 -14.69 14.34 -3.56
N ALA A 386 -13.89 13.36 -3.98
CA ALA A 386 -12.63 13.02 -3.32
C ALA A 386 -11.68 14.22 -3.15
N THR A 387 -10.91 14.19 -2.07
CA THR A 387 -9.85 15.12 -1.74
C THR A 387 -8.58 14.81 -2.53
N GLY A 388 -8.13 13.55 -2.59
CA GLY A 388 -6.83 13.20 -3.19
C GLY A 388 -6.81 13.07 -4.72
N MET A 389 -7.95 13.17 -5.40
CA MET A 389 -8.00 13.16 -6.86
C MET A 389 -9.26 13.84 -7.41
N THR A 390 -9.23 14.19 -8.69
CA THR A 390 -10.36 14.78 -9.42
C THR A 390 -10.58 14.03 -10.74
N ALA A 391 -11.80 13.52 -10.95
CA ALA A 391 -12.26 12.93 -12.21
C ALA A 391 -13.01 14.01 -12.99
N ILE A 392 -12.48 14.42 -14.14
CA ILE A 392 -12.91 15.62 -14.88
C ILE A 392 -13.52 15.17 -16.20
N TYR A 393 -14.82 15.42 -16.39
CA TYR A 393 -15.44 15.24 -17.70
C TYR A 393 -14.75 16.12 -18.72
N LEU A 394 -14.45 15.53 -19.87
CA LEU A 394 -13.99 16.29 -21.02
C LEU A 394 -15.19 16.99 -21.68
N PRO A 395 -14.97 18.10 -22.39
CA PRO A 395 -15.99 18.72 -23.23
C PRO A 395 -16.61 17.71 -24.21
N GLU A 396 -17.86 17.96 -24.61
CA GLU A 396 -18.56 17.09 -25.55
C GLU A 396 -17.75 16.90 -26.84
N GLY A 397 -17.64 15.64 -27.29
CA GLY A 397 -16.87 15.26 -28.48
C GLY A 397 -15.36 15.09 -28.26
N MET A 398 -14.83 15.43 -27.07
CA MET A 398 -13.43 15.26 -26.73
C MET A 398 -13.18 13.97 -25.93
N THR A 399 -12.03 13.35 -26.17
CA THR A 399 -11.63 12.06 -25.58
C THR A 399 -10.22 12.13 -24.99
N PRO A 400 -9.87 11.28 -24.01
CA PRO A 400 -8.55 11.30 -23.39
C PRO A 400 -7.36 11.27 -24.37
N PRO A 401 -7.38 10.48 -25.48
CA PRO A 401 -6.29 10.47 -26.46
C PRO A 401 -6.05 11.82 -27.16
N GLN A 402 -7.03 12.73 -27.17
CA GLN A 402 -6.87 14.07 -27.75
C GLN A 402 -6.21 15.06 -26.78
N VAL A 403 -6.25 14.79 -25.47
CA VAL A 403 -5.81 15.73 -24.42
C VAL A 403 -4.54 15.27 -23.72
N LEU A 404 -4.47 13.99 -23.31
CA LEU A 404 -3.36 13.46 -22.53
C LEU A 404 -1.98 13.64 -23.19
N PRO A 405 -1.80 13.49 -24.52
CA PRO A 405 -0.52 13.75 -25.16
C PRO A 405 -0.07 15.22 -25.06
N ASN A 406 -1.00 16.18 -25.03
CA ASN A 406 -0.67 17.60 -24.89
C ASN A 406 -0.19 17.90 -23.47
N LEU A 407 -0.82 17.30 -22.46
CA LEU A 407 -0.36 17.37 -21.07
C LEU A 407 1.06 16.80 -20.92
N LEU A 408 1.32 15.64 -21.53
CA LEU A 408 2.63 15.01 -21.50
C LEU A 408 3.72 15.89 -22.11
N LYS A 409 3.45 16.55 -23.25
CA LYS A 409 4.38 17.51 -23.88
C LYS A 409 4.70 18.69 -22.97
N LYS A 410 3.78 19.07 -22.08
CA LYS A 410 3.95 20.12 -21.06
C LYS A 410 4.60 19.60 -19.78
N GLY A 411 4.91 18.30 -19.72
CA GLY A 411 5.62 17.68 -18.61
C GLY A 411 4.74 17.40 -17.40
N VAL A 412 3.46 17.06 -17.61
CA VAL A 412 2.57 16.48 -16.58
C VAL A 412 1.82 15.27 -17.14
N ILE A 413 1.57 14.26 -16.32
CA ILE A 413 0.91 13.01 -16.73
C ILE A 413 -0.39 12.85 -15.95
N PHE A 414 -1.51 12.87 -16.65
CA PHE A 414 -2.82 12.48 -16.12
C PHE A 414 -3.22 11.09 -16.65
N ALA A 415 -4.25 10.50 -16.06
CA ALA A 415 -4.79 9.22 -16.52
C ALA A 415 -6.08 9.41 -17.32
N GLY A 416 -6.37 8.49 -18.22
CA GLY A 416 -7.71 8.36 -18.81
C GLY A 416 -8.73 7.84 -17.79
N GLY A 417 -10.00 7.89 -18.16
CA GLY A 417 -11.07 7.26 -17.40
C GLY A 417 -10.88 5.75 -17.24
N LEU A 418 -11.47 5.18 -16.19
CA LEU A 418 -11.35 3.76 -15.82
C LEU A 418 -12.72 3.08 -15.64
N HIS A 419 -13.78 3.84 -15.42
CA HIS A 419 -15.14 3.30 -15.27
C HIS A 419 -15.56 2.61 -16.58
N LYS A 420 -16.00 1.35 -16.49
CA LYS A 420 -16.22 0.45 -17.64
C LYS A 420 -17.12 1.06 -18.73
N GLU A 421 -18.15 1.81 -18.33
CA GLU A 421 -19.15 2.36 -19.26
C GLU A 421 -18.77 3.72 -19.88
N ILE A 422 -17.91 4.50 -19.23
CA ILE A 422 -17.69 5.91 -19.60
C ILE A 422 -16.22 6.32 -19.65
N ALA A 423 -15.28 5.36 -19.67
CA ALA A 423 -13.83 5.61 -19.65
C ALA A 423 -13.34 6.61 -20.71
N THR A 424 -14.04 6.74 -21.85
CA THR A 424 -13.70 7.64 -22.95
C THR A 424 -14.15 9.08 -22.75
N LYS A 425 -14.92 9.40 -21.70
CA LYS A 425 -15.57 10.71 -21.52
C LYS A 425 -14.85 11.65 -20.54
N TYR A 426 -13.83 11.17 -19.83
CA TYR A 426 -13.22 11.91 -18.74
C TYR A 426 -11.76 11.52 -18.54
N ILE A 427 -11.01 12.40 -17.87
CA ILE A 427 -9.64 12.18 -17.42
C ILE A 427 -9.58 12.22 -15.90
N ARG A 428 -8.47 11.75 -15.33
CA ARG A 428 -8.27 11.68 -13.89
C ARG A 428 -6.94 12.32 -13.51
N PHE A 429 -7.03 13.27 -12.59
CA PHE A 429 -5.91 14.02 -12.03
C PHE A 429 -5.76 13.63 -10.54
N GLY A 430 -4.67 12.95 -10.20
CA GLY A 430 -4.30 12.67 -8.81
C GLY A 430 -3.44 13.79 -8.23
N HIS A 431 -3.72 14.14 -6.98
CA HIS A 431 -3.01 15.18 -6.23
C HIS A 431 -2.85 14.72 -4.77
N MET A 432 -1.83 13.91 -4.54
CA MET A 432 -1.54 13.27 -3.27
C MET A 432 -0.04 13.32 -2.96
N GLY A 433 0.30 13.19 -1.68
CA GLY A 433 1.66 13.00 -1.23
C GLY A 433 2.55 14.21 -1.51
N VAL A 434 3.77 13.96 -2.00
CA VAL A 434 4.78 15.01 -2.18
C VAL A 434 4.35 16.09 -3.18
N SER A 435 3.56 15.73 -4.19
CA SER A 435 3.04 16.69 -5.19
C SER A 435 2.18 17.80 -4.55
N VAL A 436 1.58 17.52 -3.39
CA VAL A 436 0.76 18.44 -2.61
C VAL A 436 1.54 19.06 -1.45
N THR A 437 2.38 18.27 -0.79
CA THR A 437 2.89 18.59 0.54
C THR A 437 4.29 19.18 0.56
N ASP A 438 5.03 19.11 -0.56
CA ASP A 438 6.30 19.82 -0.74
C ASP A 438 6.05 21.16 -1.45
N PRO A 439 6.21 22.31 -0.76
CA PRO A 439 5.99 23.62 -1.36
C PRO A 439 6.99 23.99 -2.45
N ASN A 440 8.12 23.26 -2.57
CA ASN A 440 9.12 23.50 -3.61
C ASN A 440 8.75 22.86 -4.95
N ARG A 441 7.75 21.97 -4.97
CA ARG A 441 7.28 21.32 -6.19
C ARG A 441 6.15 22.12 -6.82
N PRO A 442 6.30 22.61 -8.07
CA PRO A 442 5.25 23.37 -8.75
C PRO A 442 4.14 22.48 -9.34
N ASP A 443 4.14 21.17 -9.02
CA ASP A 443 3.37 20.13 -9.71
C ASP A 443 1.89 20.48 -9.90
N ILE A 444 1.18 20.84 -8.81
CA ILE A 444 -0.26 21.16 -8.87
C ILE A 444 -0.53 22.43 -9.71
N THR A 445 0.27 23.48 -9.52
CA THR A 445 0.10 24.73 -10.27
C THR A 445 0.36 24.51 -11.76
N LYS A 446 1.48 23.86 -12.09
CA LYS A 446 1.85 23.50 -13.46
C LYS A 446 0.80 22.60 -14.11
N ALA A 447 0.21 21.66 -13.36
CA ALA A 447 -0.84 20.78 -13.85
C ALA A 447 -2.12 21.52 -14.20
N ILE A 448 -2.54 22.50 -13.39
CA ILE A 448 -3.70 23.35 -13.66
C ILE A 448 -3.49 24.18 -14.93
N GLU A 449 -2.32 24.81 -15.06
CA GLU A 449 -1.95 25.58 -16.26
C GLU A 449 -1.91 24.68 -17.51
N SER A 450 -1.26 23.52 -17.39
CA SER A 450 -1.16 22.54 -18.48
C SER A 450 -2.52 21.98 -18.89
N LEU A 451 -3.44 21.79 -17.94
CA LEU A 451 -4.81 21.36 -18.22
C LEU A 451 -5.53 22.37 -19.12
N LYS A 452 -5.49 23.65 -18.76
CA LYS A 452 -6.10 24.74 -19.55
C LYS A 452 -5.53 24.78 -20.96
N GLU A 453 -4.20 24.82 -21.08
CA GLU A 453 -3.53 24.90 -22.37
C GLU A 453 -3.73 23.64 -23.21
N GLY A 454 -3.64 22.47 -22.61
CA GLY A 454 -3.79 21.18 -23.29
C GLY A 454 -5.19 20.97 -23.85
N LEU A 455 -6.22 21.46 -23.16
CA LEU A 455 -7.60 21.50 -23.66
C LEU A 455 -7.76 22.50 -24.82
N PHE A 456 -7.17 23.69 -24.70
CA PHE A 456 -7.22 24.69 -25.77
C PHE A 456 -6.55 24.20 -27.07
N GLU A 457 -5.39 23.55 -26.95
CA GLU A 457 -4.69 22.90 -28.08
C GLU A 457 -5.51 21.75 -28.69
N ALA A 458 -6.36 21.09 -27.90
CA ALA A 458 -7.31 20.09 -28.37
C ALA A 458 -8.59 20.70 -28.98
N GLY A 459 -8.70 22.04 -29.06
CA GLY A 459 -9.80 22.76 -29.68
C GLY A 459 -10.89 23.25 -28.72
N TYR A 460 -10.69 23.13 -27.40
CA TYR A 460 -11.63 23.66 -26.41
C TYR A 460 -11.62 25.19 -26.35
N LYS A 461 -12.81 25.80 -26.32
CA LYS A 461 -13.00 27.23 -26.08
C LYS A 461 -13.92 27.36 -24.85
N ALA A 462 -13.35 27.83 -23.76
CA ALA A 462 -14.05 28.02 -22.48
C ALA A 462 -15.08 29.15 -22.56
#